data_AF-A0A2S5LBX7-F1
#
_entry.id   AF-A0A2S5LBX7-F1
#
_cell.length_a   1.000
_cell.length_b   1.000
_cell.length_c   1.000
_cell.angle_alpha   90.00
_cell.angle_beta   90.00
_cell.angle_gamma   90.00
#
_symmetry.space_group_name_H-M   'P 1'
#
loop_
_entity.id
_entity.type
_entity.pdbx_description
1 polymer ?
#
loop_
_entity_poly.entity_id
_entity_poly.type
_entity_poly.pdbx_seq_one_letter_code
_entity_poly.pdbx_strand_id
1 'polypeptide(L)'
;MRNDIVPIKNRYINAVHHLDSQFGRVFGYLKQHQLLDNTIVILVGDHGEEFMEHGFWGHNSTFVDEQIRTPLVIYMPNKPAAVVEKMTSHADIVPTLMPMLGVTNAKSDYSIGINLLSNQVRDHVYIADWDKLAYVDNKVKIVHPVNNSSM
;
A
#
# COMPACT_ATOMS: atom_id res chain seq x y z
N MET A 1 -16.34 -23.02 -0.33
CA MET A 1 -15.46 -21.87 0.00
C MET A 1 -14.46 -22.20 1.10
N ARG A 2 -14.86 -22.46 2.37
CA ARG A 2 -13.88 -22.85 3.42
C ARG A 2 -13.03 -24.07 3.04
N ASN A 3 -13.66 -25.10 2.49
CA ASN A 3 -12.97 -26.31 2.03
C ASN A 3 -12.07 -26.09 0.80
N ASP A 4 -12.21 -24.95 0.13
CA ASP A 4 -11.49 -24.60 -1.10
C ASP A 4 -10.44 -23.50 -0.86
N ILE A 5 -10.21 -23.09 0.39
CA ILE A 5 -9.38 -21.93 0.67
C ILE A 5 -7.91 -22.16 0.29
N VAL A 6 -7.41 -23.38 0.51
CA VAL A 6 -6.04 -23.77 0.12
C VAL A 6 -5.85 -23.67 -1.39
N PRO A 7 -6.69 -24.30 -2.25
CA PRO A 7 -6.54 -24.13 -3.70
C PRO A 7 -6.75 -22.68 -4.16
N ILE A 8 -7.60 -21.88 -3.50
CA ILE A 8 -7.75 -20.46 -3.80
C ILE A 8 -6.47 -19.68 -3.48
N LYS A 9 -5.88 -19.88 -2.30
CA LYS A 9 -4.60 -19.26 -1.90
C LYS A 9 -3.46 -19.65 -2.87
N ASN A 10 -3.43 -20.90 -3.31
CA ASN A 10 -2.44 -21.35 -4.31
C ASN A 10 -2.62 -20.64 -5.66
N ARG A 11 -3.87 -20.38 -6.09
CA ARG A 11 -4.13 -19.59 -7.30
C ARG A 11 -3.67 -18.15 -7.15
N TYR A 12 -3.92 -17.54 -5.98
CA TYR A 12 -3.41 -16.20 -5.67
C TYR A 12 -1.88 -16.15 -5.73
N ILE A 13 -1.19 -17.09 -5.09
CA ILE A 13 0.28 -17.16 -5.12
C ILE A 13 0.81 -17.32 -6.55
N ASN A 14 0.17 -18.15 -7.37
CA ASN A 14 0.53 -18.29 -8.78
C ASN A 14 0.32 -16.97 -9.56
N ALA A 15 -0.76 -16.25 -9.29
CA ALA A 15 -1.01 -14.95 -9.90
C ALA A 15 0.03 -13.90 -9.46
N VAL A 16 0.39 -13.86 -8.18
CA VAL A 16 1.46 -13.01 -7.64
C VAL A 16 2.80 -13.33 -8.29
N HIS A 17 3.16 -14.61 -8.43
CA HIS A 17 4.38 -15.01 -9.13
C HIS A 17 4.37 -14.55 -10.60
N HIS A 18 3.24 -14.70 -11.29
CA HIS A 18 3.13 -14.19 -12.65
C HIS A 18 3.33 -12.67 -12.68
N LEU A 19 2.69 -11.92 -11.79
CA LEU A 19 2.83 -10.46 -11.69
C LEU A 19 4.28 -10.04 -11.40
N ASP A 20 4.97 -10.74 -10.49
CA ASP A 20 6.39 -10.53 -10.21
C ASP A 20 7.25 -10.67 -11.49
N SER A 21 6.97 -11.70 -12.31
CA SER A 21 7.66 -11.86 -13.59
C SER A 21 7.38 -10.71 -14.56
N GLN A 22 6.16 -10.16 -14.56
CA GLN A 22 5.81 -9.01 -15.42
C GLN A 22 6.47 -7.73 -14.93
N PHE A 23 6.53 -7.50 -13.63
CA PHE A 23 7.28 -6.39 -13.05
C PHE A 23 8.76 -6.50 -13.40
N GLY A 24 9.35 -7.70 -13.28
CA GLY A 24 10.72 -7.98 -13.69
C GLY A 24 11.01 -7.64 -15.15
N ARG A 25 10.04 -7.88 -16.06
CA ARG A 25 10.15 -7.48 -17.47
C ARG A 25 10.20 -5.96 -17.64
N VAL A 26 9.30 -5.22 -16.98
CA VAL A 26 9.26 -3.74 -17.06
C VAL A 26 10.52 -3.13 -16.44
N PHE A 27 10.88 -3.56 -15.24
CA PHE A 27 12.09 -3.09 -14.56
C PHE A 27 13.36 -3.44 -15.36
N GLY A 28 13.42 -4.65 -15.90
CA GLY A 28 14.50 -5.11 -16.79
C GLY A 28 14.63 -4.25 -18.05
N TYR A 29 13.50 -3.87 -18.67
CA TYR A 29 13.49 -2.95 -19.81
C TYR A 29 14.08 -1.58 -19.44
N LEU A 30 13.65 -0.99 -18.32
CA LEU A 30 14.19 0.29 -17.84
C LEU A 30 15.70 0.21 -17.59
N LYS A 31 16.16 -0.91 -17.01
CA LYS A 31 17.58 -1.15 -16.75
C LYS A 31 18.38 -1.30 -18.05
N GLN A 32 17.92 -2.13 -18.98
CA GLN A 32 18.60 -2.39 -20.25
C GLN A 32 18.78 -1.13 -21.09
N HIS A 33 17.81 -0.22 -21.04
CA HIS A 33 17.82 1.02 -21.82
C HIS A 33 18.39 2.22 -21.03
N GLN A 34 19.03 1.99 -19.88
CA GLN A 34 19.66 3.04 -19.06
C GLN A 34 18.66 4.15 -18.64
N LEU A 35 17.39 3.79 -18.47
CA LEU A 35 16.33 4.72 -18.09
C LEU A 35 16.20 4.87 -16.57
N LEU A 36 16.75 3.91 -15.80
CA LEU A 36 16.63 3.91 -14.34
C LEU A 36 17.30 5.14 -13.70
N ASP A 37 18.36 5.69 -14.28
CA ASP A 37 19.09 6.82 -13.69
C ASP A 37 18.24 8.11 -13.55
N ASN A 38 17.14 8.20 -14.32
CA ASN A 38 16.20 9.32 -14.29
C ASN A 38 14.74 8.87 -14.04
N THR A 39 14.54 7.68 -13.46
CA THR A 39 13.20 7.13 -13.22
C THR A 39 13.03 6.68 -11.78
N ILE A 40 11.99 7.18 -11.11
CA ILE A 40 11.50 6.61 -9.85
C ILE A 40 10.54 5.48 -10.19
N VAL A 41 10.74 4.29 -9.60
CA VAL A 41 9.83 3.15 -9.77
C VAL A 41 9.20 2.83 -8.43
N ILE A 42 7.87 2.79 -8.38
CA ILE A 42 7.11 2.44 -7.18
C ILE A 42 6.30 1.18 -7.49
N LEU A 43 6.56 0.12 -6.73
CA LEU A 43 5.71 -1.06 -6.65
C LEU A 43 4.87 -0.93 -5.38
N VAL A 44 3.55 -0.98 -5.52
CA VAL A 44 2.62 -0.91 -4.40
C VAL A 44 1.43 -1.82 -4.65
N GLY A 45 1.01 -2.56 -3.63
CA GLY A 45 -0.31 -3.23 -3.62
C GLY A 45 -1.37 -2.23 -3.16
N ASP A 46 -2.54 -2.22 -3.77
CA ASP A 46 -3.67 -1.37 -3.38
C ASP A 46 -4.38 -1.90 -2.13
N HIS A 47 -4.51 -3.22 -2.01
CA HIS A 47 -4.99 -3.92 -0.82
C HIS A 47 -4.22 -5.24 -0.61
N GLY A 48 -4.39 -5.83 0.57
CA GLY A 48 -3.98 -7.20 0.86
C GLY A 48 -5.12 -8.18 0.56
N GLU A 49 -4.91 -9.48 0.76
CA GLU A 49 -5.93 -10.50 0.54
C GLU A 49 -5.97 -11.48 1.72
N GLU A 50 -7.13 -11.65 2.34
CA GLU A 50 -7.35 -12.63 3.39
C GLU A 50 -7.79 -13.98 2.80
N PHE A 51 -7.26 -15.06 3.38
CA PHE A 51 -7.56 -16.45 3.07
C PHE A 51 -8.11 -17.19 4.30
N MET A 52 -9.17 -16.63 4.90
CA MET A 52 -9.87 -17.15 6.08
C MET A 52 -9.11 -17.09 7.40
N GLU A 53 -7.95 -16.42 7.47
CA GLU A 53 -7.20 -16.22 8.73
C GLU A 53 -8.06 -15.56 9.83
N HIS A 54 -8.99 -14.67 9.45
CA HIS A 54 -9.91 -13.96 10.34
C HIS A 54 -11.40 -14.20 10.02
N GLY A 55 -11.70 -15.23 9.22
CA GLY A 55 -13.07 -15.65 8.92
C GLY A 55 -13.65 -15.11 7.61
N PHE A 56 -12.90 -14.29 6.87
CA PHE A 56 -13.30 -13.74 5.58
C PHE A 56 -12.39 -14.24 4.46
N TRP A 57 -12.90 -14.15 3.23
CA TRP A 57 -12.10 -14.38 2.04
C TRP A 57 -12.11 -13.11 1.21
N GLY A 58 -10.92 -12.70 0.79
CA GLY A 58 -10.74 -11.53 -0.05
C GLY A 58 -10.31 -10.30 0.75
N HIS A 59 -10.76 -9.14 0.28
CA HIS A 59 -10.59 -7.83 0.92
C HIS A 59 -11.95 -7.11 1.02
N ASN A 60 -11.95 -5.87 1.53
CA ASN A 60 -13.15 -5.04 1.70
C ASN A 60 -14.21 -5.63 2.65
N SER A 61 -13.82 -6.55 3.53
CA SER A 61 -14.71 -7.12 4.56
C SER A 61 -14.37 -6.59 5.95
N THR A 62 -13.08 -6.41 6.24
CA THR A 62 -12.57 -5.91 7.53
C THR A 62 -11.25 -5.15 7.33
N PHE A 63 -10.68 -4.63 8.42
CA PHE A 63 -9.38 -3.94 8.41
C PHE A 63 -8.27 -4.75 9.11
N VAL A 64 -8.32 -6.09 9.01
CA VAL A 64 -7.23 -6.97 9.48
C VAL A 64 -5.98 -6.79 8.62
N ASP A 65 -4.80 -7.13 9.16
CA ASP A 65 -3.52 -6.85 8.49
C ASP A 65 -3.43 -7.52 7.13
N GLU A 66 -4.00 -8.72 6.98
CA GLU A 66 -4.08 -9.48 5.74
C GLU A 66 -4.80 -8.69 4.63
N GLN A 67 -5.78 -7.84 4.96
CA GLN A 67 -6.53 -7.05 3.99
C GLN A 67 -5.91 -5.66 3.74
N ILE A 68 -5.16 -5.08 4.70
CA ILE A 68 -4.71 -3.68 4.63
C ILE A 68 -3.21 -3.49 4.44
N ARG A 69 -2.39 -4.48 4.79
CA ARG A 69 -0.94 -4.33 4.77
C ARG A 69 -0.39 -4.81 3.43
N THR A 70 0.02 -3.86 2.60
CA THR A 70 0.48 -4.11 1.24
C THR A 70 1.99 -3.96 1.10
N PRO A 71 2.61 -4.58 0.08
CA PRO A 71 3.99 -4.27 -0.25
C PRO A 71 4.10 -2.83 -0.75
N LEU A 72 5.17 -2.14 -0.34
CA LEU A 72 5.60 -0.87 -0.92
C LEU A 72 7.12 -0.93 -1.13
N VAL A 73 7.56 -0.90 -2.39
CA VAL A 73 8.97 -0.85 -2.77
C VAL A 73 9.18 0.37 -3.66
N ILE A 74 10.12 1.23 -3.27
CA ILE A 74 10.45 2.45 -4.01
C ILE A 74 11.91 2.35 -4.45
N TYR A 75 12.12 2.24 -5.75
CA TYR A 75 13.41 2.52 -6.37
C TYR A 75 13.49 4.01 -6.67
N MET A 76 14.53 4.66 -6.16
CA MET A 76 14.80 6.07 -6.40
C MET A 76 16.28 6.25 -6.74
N PRO A 77 16.62 6.92 -7.86
CA PRO A 77 18.00 7.18 -8.22
C PRO A 77 18.75 7.89 -7.10
N ASN A 78 20.00 7.52 -6.88
CA ASN A 78 20.88 8.12 -5.86
C ASN A 78 20.39 8.01 -4.41
N LYS A 79 19.45 7.10 -4.11
CA LYS A 79 19.07 6.75 -2.74
C LYS A 79 19.65 5.39 -2.34
N PRO A 80 20.30 5.27 -1.17
CA PRO A 80 20.76 3.99 -0.68
C PRO A 80 19.57 3.08 -0.36
N ALA A 81 19.76 1.77 -0.48
CA ALA A 81 18.78 0.81 -0.03
C ALA A 81 18.57 0.95 1.49
N ALA A 82 17.31 0.91 1.91
CA ALA A 82 16.93 0.96 3.32
C ALA A 82 15.64 0.17 3.52
N VAL A 83 15.48 -0.41 4.71
CA VAL A 83 14.22 -0.96 5.18
C VAL A 83 13.55 0.08 6.06
N VAL A 84 12.28 0.37 5.79
CA VAL A 84 11.49 1.35 6.53
C VAL A 84 10.41 0.59 7.30
N GLU A 85 10.55 0.55 8.63
CA GLU A 85 9.62 -0.18 9.51
C GLU A 85 8.55 0.71 10.14
N LYS A 86 8.65 2.04 9.97
CA LYS A 86 7.64 2.98 10.48
C LYS A 86 6.31 2.80 9.76
N MET A 87 5.21 3.11 10.45
CA MET A 87 3.86 3.10 9.88
C MET A 87 3.74 4.08 8.71
N THR A 88 3.14 3.62 7.61
CA THR A 88 2.91 4.38 6.38
C THR A 88 1.48 4.17 5.88
N SER A 89 1.05 5.00 4.93
CA SER A 89 -0.22 4.91 4.21
C SER A 89 -0.01 5.24 2.74
N HIS A 90 -0.86 4.74 1.84
CA HIS A 90 -0.86 5.17 0.42
C HIS A 90 -0.96 6.68 0.25
N ALA A 91 -1.62 7.38 1.18
CA ALA A 91 -1.70 8.84 1.20
C ALA A 91 -0.32 9.53 1.26
N ASP A 92 0.73 8.79 1.63
CA ASP A 92 2.10 9.28 1.79
C ASP A 92 2.89 9.31 0.48
N ILE A 93 2.45 8.53 -0.52
CA ILE A 93 3.10 8.48 -1.83
C ILE A 93 3.02 9.87 -2.50
N VAL A 94 1.83 10.48 -2.50
CA VAL A 94 1.59 11.80 -3.11
C VAL A 94 2.51 12.90 -2.55
N PRO A 95 2.52 13.18 -1.23
CA PRO A 95 3.38 14.23 -0.66
C PRO A 95 4.88 13.88 -0.68
N THR A 96 5.24 12.63 -0.97
CA THR A 96 6.63 12.25 -1.25
C THR A 96 7.07 12.67 -2.65
N LEU A 97 6.17 12.56 -3.64
CA LEU A 97 6.48 12.80 -5.05
C LEU A 97 6.25 14.25 -5.50
N MET A 98 5.18 14.89 -5.01
CA MET A 98 4.76 16.22 -5.48
C MET A 98 5.88 17.28 -5.42
N PRO A 99 6.71 17.37 -4.36
CA PRO A 99 7.85 18.29 -4.35
C PRO A 99 8.86 18.04 -5.48
N MET A 100 9.07 16.77 -5.88
CA MET A 100 9.97 16.40 -6.97
C MET A 100 9.42 16.77 -8.35
N LEU A 101 8.10 16.95 -8.45
CA LEU A 101 7.40 17.43 -9.64
C LEU A 101 7.29 18.96 -9.68
N GLY A 102 7.94 19.67 -8.75
CA GLY A 102 7.96 21.14 -8.69
C GLY A 102 6.76 21.77 -7.98
N VAL A 103 5.95 20.98 -7.26
CA VAL A 103 4.84 21.51 -6.48
C VAL A 103 5.36 22.18 -5.20
N THR A 104 5.01 23.46 -5.03
CA THR A 104 5.46 24.30 -3.90
C THR A 104 4.35 24.61 -2.89
N ASN A 105 3.10 24.24 -3.18
CA ASN A 105 1.96 24.42 -2.29
C ASN A 105 2.17 23.69 -0.96
N ALA A 106 1.47 24.13 0.09
CA ALA A 106 1.49 23.42 1.35
C ALA A 106 0.92 22.01 1.16
N LYS A 107 1.56 21.02 1.77
CA LYS A 107 1.11 19.61 1.70
C LYS A 107 -0.37 19.44 2.04
N SER A 108 -0.85 20.21 3.03
CA SER A 108 -2.24 20.22 3.49
C SER A 108 -3.25 20.54 2.38
N ASP A 109 -2.82 21.19 1.30
CA ASP A 109 -3.69 21.58 0.20
C ASP A 109 -4.08 20.39 -0.68
N TYR A 110 -3.32 19.28 -0.62
CA TYR A 110 -3.52 18.13 -1.53
C TYR A 110 -3.33 16.76 -0.89
N SER A 111 -2.82 16.65 0.35
CA SER A 111 -2.69 15.34 1.01
C SER A 111 -2.66 15.41 2.54
N ILE A 112 -3.33 14.43 3.15
CA ILE A 112 -3.27 14.12 4.58
C ILE A 112 -2.05 13.27 4.98
N GLY A 113 -1.33 12.68 4.01
CA GLY A 113 -0.18 11.81 4.26
C GLY A 113 1.08 12.56 4.68
N ILE A 114 2.22 11.88 4.81
CA ILE A 114 3.51 12.50 5.13
C ILE A 114 4.54 12.15 4.06
N ASN A 115 5.62 12.93 3.96
CA ASN A 115 6.72 12.57 3.07
C ASN A 115 7.47 11.34 3.64
N LEU A 116 7.45 10.23 2.91
CA LEU A 116 8.09 8.96 3.27
C LEU A 116 9.60 9.09 3.49
N LEU A 117 10.25 10.00 2.76
CA LEU A 117 11.69 10.25 2.84
C LEU A 117 12.10 11.16 4.01
N SER A 118 11.13 11.72 4.72
CA SER A 118 11.40 12.52 5.92
C SER A 118 11.58 11.63 7.15
N ASN A 119 12.14 12.21 8.21
CA ASN A 119 12.20 11.57 9.53
C ASN A 119 10.88 11.66 10.31
N GLN A 120 9.80 12.15 9.69
CA GLN A 120 8.50 12.20 10.33
C GLN A 120 7.99 10.79 10.59
N VAL A 121 7.49 10.59 11.80
CA VAL A 121 6.82 9.39 12.27
C VAL A 121 5.37 9.77 12.61
N ARG A 122 4.44 8.87 12.31
CA ARG A 122 3.05 8.95 12.76
C ARG A 122 2.79 7.83 13.74
N ASP A 123 1.88 8.06 14.67
CA ASP A 123 1.46 7.01 15.60
C ASP A 123 0.25 6.24 15.08
N HIS A 124 -0.49 6.79 14.12
CA HIS A 124 -1.71 6.19 13.58
C HIS A 124 -1.94 6.52 12.11
N VAL A 125 -2.77 5.70 11.46
CA VAL A 125 -3.36 5.94 10.13
C VAL A 125 -4.87 5.81 10.18
N TYR A 126 -5.52 6.40 9.18
CA TYR A 126 -6.93 6.17 8.89
C TYR A 126 -7.06 5.35 7.62
N ILE A 127 -7.98 4.40 7.65
CA ILE A 127 -8.36 3.56 6.51
C ILE A 127 -9.87 3.59 6.44
N ALA A 128 -10.45 3.72 5.25
CA ALA A 128 -11.89 3.76 5.08
C ALA A 128 -12.32 2.82 3.97
N ASP A 129 -13.50 2.26 4.12
CA ASP A 129 -14.27 1.65 3.05
C ASP A 129 -15.54 2.51 2.82
N TRP A 130 -16.54 1.94 2.16
CA TRP A 130 -17.76 2.65 1.80
C TRP A 130 -18.61 3.12 3.00
N ASP A 131 -18.58 2.39 4.12
CA ASP A 131 -19.49 2.58 5.25
C ASP A 131 -18.78 2.55 6.62
N LYS A 132 -17.46 2.36 6.65
CA LYS A 132 -16.64 2.31 7.87
C LYS A 132 -15.37 3.15 7.74
N LEU A 133 -14.97 3.73 8.86
CA LEU A 133 -13.68 4.37 9.08
C LEU A 133 -12.94 3.63 10.19
N ALA A 134 -11.71 3.21 9.91
CA ALA A 134 -10.81 2.59 10.86
C ALA A 134 -9.71 3.56 11.27
N TYR A 135 -9.56 3.78 12.57
CA TYR A 135 -8.34 4.28 13.19
C TYR A 135 -7.44 3.09 13.49
N VAL A 136 -6.18 3.15 13.04
CA VAL A 136 -5.19 2.07 13.23
C VAL A 136 -3.92 2.67 13.82
N ASP A 137 -3.53 2.22 15.02
CA ASP A 137 -2.22 2.49 15.59
C ASP A 137 -1.48 1.18 15.93
N ASN A 138 -0.30 1.27 16.54
CA ASN A 138 0.52 0.09 16.88
C ASN A 138 -0.07 -0.79 17.99
N LYS A 139 -1.17 -0.39 18.63
CA LYS A 139 -1.79 -1.09 19.76
C LYS A 139 -3.20 -1.55 19.46
N VAL A 140 -3.98 -0.74 18.73
CA VAL A 140 -5.40 -0.96 18.50
C VAL A 140 -5.82 -0.63 17.06
N LYS A 141 -6.86 -1.34 16.62
CA LYS A 141 -7.66 -0.99 15.46
C LYS A 141 -9.08 -0.74 15.92
N ILE A 142 -9.56 0.49 15.74
CA ILE A 142 -10.92 0.91 16.12
C ILE A 142 -11.68 1.17 14.82
N VAL A 143 -12.71 0.36 14.56
CA VAL A 143 -13.54 0.48 13.37
C VAL A 143 -14.86 1.12 13.77
N HIS A 144 -15.18 2.25 13.15
CA HIS A 144 -16.41 3.00 13.38
C HIS A 144 -17.25 3.02 12.09
N PRO A 145 -18.52 2.61 12.12
CA PRO A 145 -19.40 2.77 10.96
C PRO A 145 -19.67 4.26 10.73
N VAL A 146 -19.42 4.77 9.53
CA VAL A 146 -19.57 6.19 9.19
C VAL A 146 -20.90 6.53 8.54
N ASN A 147 -21.68 5.53 8.09
CA ASN A 147 -23.09 5.69 7.74
C ASN A 147 -23.83 4.35 7.75
N ASN A 148 -24.91 4.27 8.55
CA ASN A 148 -25.92 3.19 8.48
C ASN A 148 -27.32 3.80 8.26
N SER A 149 -27.44 4.67 7.25
CA SER A 149 -28.72 5.16 6.76
C SER A 149 -28.84 4.94 5.25
N SER A 150 -29.58 3.88 4.91
CA SER A 150 -30.23 3.63 3.61
C SER A 150 -29.38 3.08 2.45
N MET A 151 -29.32 1.76 2.33
CA MET A 151 -29.82 1.04 1.15
C MET A 151 -30.65 -0.16 1.61
#